data_AF-A0A963Q206-F1
#
_entry.id   AF-A0A963Q206-F1
#
_cell.length_a   1.000
_cell.length_b   1.000
_cell.length_c   1.000
_cell.angle_alpha   90.00
_cell.angle_beta   90.00
_cell.angle_gamma   90.00
#
_symmetry.space_group_name_H-M   'P 1'
#
loop_
_entity.id
_entity.type
_entity.pdbx_description
1 polymer ?
#
loop_
_entity_poly.entity_id
_entity_poly.type
_entity_poly.pdbx_seq_one_letter_code
_entity_poly.pdbx_strand_id
1 'polypeptide(L)'
;MTDRIVEIDATDWQAVPTRREWVDALEAGKVLYFPRLGFRLSEQEQGFLRPDIREPKTRNISLNVDGSIKGAVGDAGTQQALAAMVARFRACADALVAGLLPSYGGALRSAPTSYRPMQVETRAQSWRADDKRLHVDAFPSRPTHGERILRVFTNVNPDGAPRVWRVGESFEAV
;
A
#
# COMPACT_ATOMS: atom_id res chain seq x y z
N MET A 1 -13.38 -15.36 13.81
CA MET A 1 -12.99 -14.12 13.08
C MET A 1 -11.53 -14.12 12.61
N THR A 2 -10.66 -14.99 13.11
CA THR A 2 -9.23 -15.10 12.71
C THR A 2 -8.99 -15.66 11.30
N ASP A 3 -10.01 -16.22 10.64
CA ASP A 3 -9.83 -16.95 9.37
C ASP A 3 -9.58 -16.05 8.13
N ARG A 4 -9.75 -14.73 8.25
CA ARG A 4 -9.55 -13.78 7.12
C ARG A 4 -8.14 -13.19 7.04
N ILE A 5 -7.27 -13.49 8.01
CA ILE A 5 -5.89 -12.98 8.07
C ILE A 5 -4.94 -14.18 8.19
N VAL A 6 -3.94 -14.23 7.32
CA VAL A 6 -2.86 -15.22 7.37
C VAL A 6 -1.59 -14.50 7.78
N GLU A 7 -1.07 -14.84 8.96
CA GLU A 7 0.21 -14.28 9.42
C GLU A 7 1.37 -15.01 8.76
N ILE A 8 2.31 -14.24 8.21
CA ILE A 8 3.52 -14.75 7.56
C ILE A 8 4.73 -14.14 8.24
N ASP A 9 5.57 -15.02 8.78
CA ASP A 9 6.75 -14.63 9.51
C ASP A 9 7.95 -14.35 8.59
N ALA A 10 7.89 -13.21 7.88
CA ALA A 10 8.99 -12.71 7.06
C ALA A 10 9.54 -11.39 7.61
N THR A 11 10.85 -11.22 7.47
CA THR A 11 11.58 -10.01 7.91
C THR A 11 12.30 -9.29 6.77
N ASP A 12 12.30 -9.87 5.57
CA ASP A 12 12.97 -9.37 4.38
C ASP A 12 12.02 -9.40 3.18
N TRP A 13 12.06 -8.36 2.36
CA TRP A 13 11.23 -8.19 1.16
C TRP A 13 11.69 -9.05 -0.01
N GLN A 14 12.97 -9.45 -0.07
CA GLN A 14 13.56 -10.07 -1.26
C GLN A 14 13.51 -11.61 -1.28
N ALA A 15 13.27 -12.25 -0.12
CA ALA A 15 13.49 -13.69 0.05
C ALA A 15 12.28 -14.44 0.63
N VAL A 16 11.06 -13.92 0.44
CA VAL A 16 9.86 -14.62 0.90
C VAL A 16 9.51 -15.72 -0.10
N PRO A 17 9.64 -17.01 0.27
CA PRO A 17 9.42 -18.10 -0.68
C PRO A 17 7.94 -18.24 -1.01
N THR A 18 7.64 -18.67 -2.22
CA THR A 18 6.29 -19.08 -2.58
C THR A 18 5.84 -20.25 -1.73
N ARG A 19 4.62 -20.18 -1.22
CA ARG A 19 3.92 -21.33 -0.63
C ARG A 19 2.49 -21.37 -1.14
N ARG A 20 2.04 -22.56 -1.55
CA ARG A 20 0.72 -22.77 -2.18
C ARG A 20 -0.40 -22.24 -1.29
N GLU A 21 -0.33 -22.49 0.01
CA GLU A 21 -1.33 -22.06 0.98
C GLU A 21 -1.46 -20.53 1.08
N TRP A 22 -0.40 -19.77 0.81
CA TRP A 22 -0.43 -18.30 0.82
C TRP A 22 -1.04 -17.74 -0.46
N VAL A 23 -0.75 -18.37 -1.61
CA VAL A 23 -1.38 -18.04 -2.89
C VAL A 23 -2.88 -18.30 -2.81
N ASP A 24 -3.27 -19.51 -2.39
CA ASP A 24 -4.67 -19.91 -2.27
C ASP A 24 -5.43 -19.01 -1.27
N ALA A 25 -4.78 -18.63 -0.16
CA ALA A 25 -5.35 -17.69 0.81
C ALA A 25 -5.60 -16.29 0.21
N LEU A 26 -4.64 -15.75 -0.54
CA LEU A 26 -4.78 -14.45 -1.21
C LEU A 26 -5.91 -14.49 -2.25
N GLU A 27 -5.97 -15.55 -3.06
CA GLU A 27 -7.01 -15.74 -4.07
C GLU A 27 -8.41 -15.93 -3.46
N ALA A 28 -8.50 -16.52 -2.27
CA ALA A 28 -9.72 -16.61 -1.44
C ALA A 28 -10.08 -15.30 -0.70
N GLY A 29 -9.37 -14.20 -0.99
CA GLY A 29 -9.62 -12.87 -0.45
C GLY A 29 -9.18 -12.66 1.00
N LYS A 30 -8.23 -13.47 1.52
CA LYS A 30 -7.62 -13.26 2.83
C LYS A 30 -6.53 -12.18 2.76
N VAL A 31 -6.25 -11.55 3.90
CA VAL A 31 -5.13 -10.62 4.06
C VAL A 31 -3.89 -11.39 4.48
N LEU A 32 -2.81 -11.28 3.69
CA LEU A 32 -1.49 -11.75 4.11
C LEU A 32 -0.85 -10.67 5.00
N TYR A 33 -0.62 -10.98 6.27
CA TYR A 33 -0.09 -10.04 7.26
C TYR A 33 1.34 -10.41 7.67
N PHE A 34 2.25 -9.44 7.58
CA PHE A 34 3.67 -9.62 7.86
C PHE A 34 4.08 -8.77 9.07
N PRO A 35 3.95 -9.28 10.31
CA PRO A 35 4.13 -8.48 11.53
C PRO A 35 5.56 -7.94 11.71
N ARG A 36 6.56 -8.58 11.10
CA ARG A 36 7.98 -8.23 11.23
C ARG A 36 8.61 -7.66 9.96
N LEU A 37 7.83 -7.48 8.89
CA LEU A 37 8.32 -6.95 7.62
C LEU A 37 8.21 -5.41 7.59
N GLY A 38 9.24 -4.75 8.13
CA GLY A 38 9.31 -3.30 8.18
C GLY A 38 9.86 -2.67 6.90
N PHE A 39 9.34 -1.50 6.52
CA PHE A 39 10.00 -0.59 5.58
C PHE A 39 10.85 0.42 6.37
N ARG A 40 12.14 0.13 6.52
CA ARG A 40 13.05 1.00 7.28
C ARG A 40 13.31 2.28 6.49
N LEU A 41 13.13 3.43 7.15
CA LEU A 41 13.39 4.76 6.60
C LEU A 41 14.79 5.24 6.99
N SER A 42 15.49 5.88 6.07
CA SER A 42 16.72 6.61 6.36
C SER A 42 16.42 7.85 7.22
N GLU A 43 17.45 8.43 7.83
CA GLU A 43 17.30 9.68 8.61
C GLU A 43 16.69 10.82 7.76
N GLN A 44 17.11 10.93 6.50
CA GLN A 44 16.53 11.90 5.57
C GLN A 44 15.05 11.62 5.30
N GLU A 45 14.69 10.36 5.10
CA GLU A 45 13.31 9.95 4.79
C GLU A 45 12.36 10.14 5.98
N GLN A 46 12.87 10.02 7.21
CA GLN A 46 12.08 10.33 8.43
C GLN A 46 11.59 11.79 8.43
N GLY A 47 12.34 12.71 7.83
CA GLY A 47 11.93 14.10 7.63
C GLY A 47 10.67 14.28 6.75
N PHE A 48 10.22 13.24 6.06
CA PHE A 48 8.97 13.23 5.29
C PHE A 48 7.76 12.74 6.08
N LEU A 49 7.92 12.26 7.31
CA LEU A 49 6.84 11.80 8.20
C LEU A 49 6.07 12.96 8.83
N ARG A 50 5.63 13.91 8.00
CA ARG A 50 4.94 15.12 8.40
C ARG A 50 3.76 15.43 7.47
N PRO A 51 2.58 15.79 8.00
CA PRO A 51 1.36 16.03 7.20
C PRO A 51 1.49 17.11 6.12
N ASP A 52 2.29 18.16 6.39
CA ASP A 52 2.45 19.35 5.55
C ASP A 52 3.23 19.10 4.25
N ILE A 53 3.91 17.96 4.11
CA ILE A 53 4.59 17.57 2.86
C ILE A 53 3.60 17.28 1.72
N ARG A 54 2.32 17.04 2.05
CA ARG A 54 1.25 16.82 1.07
C ARG A 54 0.59 18.14 0.70
N GLU A 55 0.44 18.39 -0.59
CA GLU A 55 -0.36 19.51 -1.11
C GLU A 55 -1.78 19.53 -0.49
N PRO A 56 -2.26 20.68 0.01
CA PRO A 56 -3.54 20.75 0.74
C PRO A 56 -4.77 20.23 -0.04
N LYS A 57 -4.77 20.38 -1.38
CA LYS A 57 -5.90 20.00 -2.24
C LYS A 57 -5.85 18.57 -2.74
N THR A 58 -4.81 17.80 -2.42
CA THR A 58 -4.68 16.41 -2.87
C THR A 58 -5.00 15.41 -1.77
N ARG A 59 -5.48 14.23 -2.15
CA ARG A 59 -5.82 13.17 -1.18
C ARG A 59 -4.58 12.46 -0.64
N ASN A 60 -3.56 12.33 -1.48
CA ASN A 60 -2.32 11.61 -1.20
C ASN A 60 -1.21 12.13 -2.12
N ILE A 61 0.02 11.79 -1.77
CA ILE A 61 1.18 11.92 -2.66
C ILE A 61 1.24 10.64 -3.51
N SER A 62 1.39 10.79 -4.82
CA SER A 62 1.44 9.67 -5.76
C SER A 62 2.73 9.71 -6.57
N LEU A 63 3.46 8.60 -6.58
CA LEU A 63 4.51 8.32 -7.55
C LEU A 63 3.87 7.59 -8.73
N ASN A 64 3.91 8.17 -9.92
CA ASN A 64 3.39 7.57 -11.15
C ASN A 64 4.32 6.45 -11.66
N VAL A 65 3.87 5.72 -12.68
CA VAL A 65 4.65 4.63 -13.29
C VAL A 65 5.89 5.17 -14.00
N ASP A 66 5.80 6.37 -14.58
CA ASP A 66 6.91 7.08 -15.22
C ASP A 66 7.92 7.70 -14.23
N GLY A 67 7.72 7.52 -12.93
CA GLY A 67 8.58 8.07 -11.87
C GLY A 67 8.27 9.52 -11.47
N SER A 68 7.30 10.18 -12.10
CA SER A 68 6.88 11.53 -11.69
C SER A 68 6.10 11.49 -10.37
N ILE A 69 6.36 12.45 -9.48
CA ILE A 69 5.63 12.61 -8.22
C ILE A 69 4.57 13.71 -8.33
N LYS A 70 3.40 13.49 -7.72
CA LYS A 70 2.29 14.46 -7.67
C LYS A 70 1.74 14.58 -6.26
N GLY A 71 1.28 15.77 -5.89
CA GLY A 71 0.63 16.03 -4.61
C GLY A 71 1.61 16.29 -3.46
N ALA A 72 2.88 16.56 -3.75
CA ALA A 72 3.93 16.85 -2.78
C ALA A 72 4.36 18.31 -2.87
N VAL A 73 4.58 18.96 -1.73
CA VAL A 73 5.17 20.30 -1.66
C VAL A 73 6.67 20.23 -1.36
N GLY A 74 7.40 21.31 -1.65
CA GLY A 74 8.84 21.42 -1.42
C GLY A 74 9.60 21.77 -2.69
N ASP A 75 10.88 22.06 -2.54
CA ASP A 75 11.79 22.30 -3.67
C ASP A 75 12.05 21.02 -4.48
N ALA A 76 12.76 21.16 -5.59
CA ALA A 76 13.06 20.04 -6.49
C ALA A 76 13.81 18.91 -5.77
N GLY A 77 14.75 19.23 -4.87
CA GLY A 77 15.50 18.25 -4.09
C GLY A 77 14.62 17.47 -3.13
N THR A 78 13.71 18.14 -2.43
CA THR A 78 12.71 17.53 -1.54
C THR A 78 11.80 16.58 -2.31
N GLN A 79 11.25 17.02 -3.44
CA GLN A 79 10.36 16.19 -4.25
C GLN A 79 11.09 14.98 -4.85
N GLN A 80 12.34 15.14 -5.27
CA GLN A 80 13.17 14.05 -5.78
C GLN A 80 13.48 13.01 -4.68
N ALA A 81 13.87 13.45 -3.49
CA ALA A 81 14.14 12.57 -2.37
C ALA A 81 12.88 11.82 -1.90
N LEU A 82 11.74 12.50 -1.88
CA LEU A 82 10.45 11.87 -1.59
C LEU A 82 10.05 10.85 -2.67
N ALA A 83 10.26 11.17 -3.96
CA ALA A 83 10.03 10.24 -5.07
C ALA A 83 10.92 8.99 -4.95
N ALA A 84 12.19 9.16 -4.57
CA ALA A 84 13.13 8.07 -4.35
C ALA A 84 12.68 7.14 -3.20
N MET A 85 12.21 7.69 -2.08
CA MET A 85 11.66 6.90 -0.97
C MET A 85 10.46 6.05 -1.42
N VAL A 86 9.52 6.66 -2.14
CA VAL A 86 8.32 5.95 -2.63
C VAL A 86 8.67 4.92 -3.70
N ALA A 87 9.67 5.20 -4.54
CA ALA A 87 10.18 4.26 -5.54
C ALA A 87 10.87 3.05 -4.88
N ARG A 88 11.61 3.28 -3.79
CA ARG A 88 12.22 2.21 -3.00
C ARG A 88 11.16 1.30 -2.37
N PHE A 89 10.08 1.88 -1.84
CA PHE A 89 8.95 1.08 -1.36
C PHE A 89 8.30 0.25 -2.49
N ARG A 90 8.11 0.84 -3.68
CA ARG A 90 7.62 0.09 -4.86
C ARG A 90 8.52 -1.10 -5.16
N ALA A 91 9.84 -0.90 -5.24
CA ALA A 91 10.78 -1.98 -5.52
C ALA A 91 10.74 -3.09 -4.45
N CYS A 92 10.60 -2.72 -3.17
CA CYS A 92 10.40 -3.69 -2.09
C CYS A 92 9.10 -4.50 -2.28
N ALA A 93 7.98 -3.83 -2.57
CA ALA A 93 6.70 -4.49 -2.81
C ALA A 93 6.73 -5.40 -4.05
N ASP A 94 7.39 -4.98 -5.13
CA ASP A 94 7.56 -5.76 -6.34
C ASP A 94 8.39 -7.03 -6.06
N ALA A 95 9.47 -6.92 -5.28
CA ALA A 95 10.28 -8.07 -4.87
C ALA A 95 9.48 -9.07 -4.01
N LEU A 96 8.69 -8.56 -3.06
CA LEU A 96 7.82 -9.38 -2.21
C LEU A 96 6.79 -10.14 -3.05
N VAL A 97 6.13 -9.45 -3.98
CA VAL A 97 5.15 -10.06 -4.88
C VAL A 97 5.80 -11.08 -5.81
N ALA A 98 6.98 -10.77 -6.36
CA ALA A 98 7.70 -11.70 -7.23
C ALA A 98 8.11 -13.00 -6.49
N GLY A 99 8.51 -12.91 -5.22
CA GLY A 99 8.83 -14.06 -4.39
C GLY A 99 7.61 -14.87 -3.96
N LEU A 100 6.53 -14.20 -3.54
CA LEU A 100 5.31 -14.86 -3.07
C LEU A 100 4.47 -15.46 -4.20
N LEU A 101 4.40 -14.78 -5.34
CA LEU A 101 3.44 -15.02 -6.42
C LEU A 101 4.16 -15.11 -7.78
N PRO A 102 5.17 -16.00 -7.95
CA PRO A 102 5.98 -16.05 -9.17
C PRO A 102 5.14 -16.38 -10.41
N SER A 103 4.02 -17.11 -10.25
CA SER A 103 3.07 -17.40 -11.33
C SER A 103 2.35 -16.16 -11.87
N TYR A 104 2.35 -15.05 -11.13
CA TYR A 104 1.77 -13.78 -11.57
C TYR A 104 2.76 -12.99 -12.45
N GLY A 105 4.02 -13.44 -12.53
CA GLY A 105 5.05 -12.88 -13.39
C GLY A 105 4.58 -12.74 -14.84
N GLY A 106 4.89 -11.60 -15.45
CA GLY A 106 4.47 -11.26 -16.82
C GLY A 106 3.02 -10.76 -16.95
N ALA A 107 2.14 -11.02 -15.97
CA ALA A 107 0.77 -10.49 -15.94
C ALA A 107 0.60 -9.26 -15.05
N LEU A 108 1.53 -9.02 -14.11
CA LEU A 108 1.50 -7.86 -13.22
C LEU A 108 1.70 -6.55 -14.00
N ARG A 109 0.77 -5.61 -13.82
CA ARG A 109 0.89 -4.25 -14.32
C ARG A 109 1.12 -3.29 -13.17
N SER A 110 2.20 -2.52 -13.26
CA SER A 110 2.49 -1.47 -12.28
C SER A 110 1.39 -0.39 -12.27
N ALA A 111 0.98 0.01 -11.07
CA ALA A 111 0.10 1.15 -10.84
C ALA A 111 0.82 2.21 -9.98
N PRO A 112 0.31 3.45 -9.91
CA PRO A 112 0.91 4.48 -9.05
C PRO A 112 1.03 4.05 -7.59
N THR A 113 2.12 4.45 -6.94
CA THR A 113 2.40 4.15 -5.54
C THR A 113 2.03 5.34 -4.68
N SER A 114 1.31 5.12 -3.59
CA SER A 114 0.75 6.18 -2.77
C SER A 114 1.50 6.33 -1.45
N TYR A 115 1.86 7.56 -1.11
CA TYR A 115 2.30 7.97 0.23
C TYR A 115 1.21 8.82 0.90
N ARG A 116 0.88 8.49 2.15
CA ARG A 116 -0.28 9.03 2.88
C ARG A 116 0.14 9.52 4.28
N PRO A 117 0.73 10.73 4.39
CA PRO A 117 1.22 11.26 5.67
C PRO A 117 0.11 11.75 6.62
N MET A 118 -1.14 11.80 6.17
CA MET A 118 -2.26 12.27 6.98
C MET A 118 -2.88 11.13 7.82
N GLN A 119 -3.22 11.46 9.07
CA GLN A 119 -4.13 10.67 9.90
C GLN A 119 -5.47 10.41 9.19
N VAL A 120 -6.11 9.28 9.47
CA VAL A 120 -7.36 8.87 8.80
C VAL A 120 -8.58 9.40 9.53
N GLU A 121 -8.50 9.39 10.86
CA GLU A 121 -9.54 9.71 11.82
C GLU A 121 -10.08 11.14 11.60
N THR A 122 -9.21 12.06 11.17
CA THR A 122 -9.51 13.48 10.97
C THR A 122 -10.02 13.83 9.58
N ARG A 123 -10.22 12.85 8.69
CA ARG A 123 -10.64 13.11 7.30
C ARG A 123 -12.15 13.35 7.20
N ALA A 124 -12.52 14.51 6.65
CA ALA A 124 -13.88 14.80 6.23
C ALA A 124 -14.04 14.44 4.74
N GLN A 125 -14.83 13.41 4.44
CA GLN A 125 -15.06 12.92 3.08
C GLN A 125 -16.55 12.64 2.85
N SER A 126 -17.00 12.67 1.60
CA SER A 126 -18.35 12.21 1.27
C SER A 126 -18.50 10.73 1.59
N TRP A 127 -19.72 10.26 1.82
CA TRP A 127 -19.95 8.86 2.22
C TRP A 127 -19.42 7.82 1.21
N ARG A 128 -19.36 8.17 -0.08
CA ARG A 128 -18.78 7.31 -1.14
C ARG A 128 -17.25 7.29 -1.15
N ALA A 129 -16.61 8.26 -0.51
CA ALA A 129 -15.17 8.39 -0.42
C ALA A 129 -14.66 8.14 1.02
N ASP A 130 -15.54 7.71 1.92
CA ASP A 130 -15.23 7.45 3.32
C ASP A 130 -14.72 6.03 3.50
N ASP A 131 -13.40 5.87 3.44
CA ASP A 131 -12.71 4.59 3.58
C ASP A 131 -12.87 3.96 4.99
N LYS A 132 -13.57 4.61 5.94
CA LYS A 132 -13.96 4.00 7.23
C LYS A 132 -15.12 3.01 7.09
N ARG A 133 -15.84 3.04 5.97
CA ARG A 133 -16.91 2.10 5.63
C ARG A 133 -16.31 0.88 4.94
N LEU A 134 -16.88 -0.31 5.18
CA LEU A 134 -16.47 -1.51 4.46
C LEU A 134 -16.76 -1.34 2.96
N HIS A 135 -15.77 -1.65 2.14
CA HIS A 135 -15.85 -1.53 0.69
C HIS A 135 -14.81 -2.44 0.03
N VAL A 136 -15.01 -2.69 -1.26
CA VAL A 136 -13.95 -3.13 -2.16
C VAL A 136 -13.47 -1.94 -2.99
N ASP A 137 -12.20 -1.94 -3.37
CA ASP A 137 -11.63 -0.87 -4.18
C ASP A 137 -12.31 -0.80 -5.56
N ALA A 138 -12.99 0.31 -5.83
CA ALA A 138 -13.53 0.65 -7.14
C ALA A 138 -13.40 2.16 -7.38
N PHE A 139 -12.81 2.54 -8.51
CA PHE A 139 -12.53 3.94 -8.83
C PHE A 139 -13.35 4.39 -10.04
N PRO A 140 -14.30 5.33 -9.89
CA PRO A 140 -15.15 5.79 -11.00
C PRO A 140 -14.37 6.33 -12.20
N SER A 141 -13.19 6.92 -11.95
CA SER A 141 -12.32 7.48 -12.98
C SER A 141 -11.27 6.52 -13.52
N ARG A 142 -11.18 5.30 -12.98
CA ARG A 142 -10.18 4.29 -13.36
C ARG A 142 -10.82 2.91 -13.38
N PRO A 143 -11.67 2.63 -14.40
CA PRO A 143 -12.26 1.31 -14.56
C PRO A 143 -11.16 0.25 -14.74
N THR A 144 -11.35 -0.92 -14.13
CA THR A 144 -10.38 -2.03 -14.19
C THR A 144 -10.55 -2.91 -15.42
N HIS A 145 -11.71 -2.83 -16.10
CA HIS A 145 -12.05 -3.71 -17.24
C HIS A 145 -11.86 -5.21 -16.94
N GLY A 146 -12.12 -5.61 -15.70
CA GLY A 146 -11.96 -7.00 -15.24
C GLY A 146 -10.58 -7.34 -14.67
N GLU A 147 -9.59 -6.43 -14.78
CA GLU A 147 -8.30 -6.61 -14.11
C GLU A 147 -8.46 -6.55 -12.57
N ARG A 148 -7.60 -7.31 -11.88
CA ARG A 148 -7.59 -7.36 -10.41
C ARG A 148 -6.77 -6.21 -9.84
N ILE A 149 -7.15 -5.75 -8.65
CA ILE A 149 -6.36 -4.78 -7.87
C ILE A 149 -5.65 -5.54 -6.76
N LEU A 150 -4.33 -5.68 -6.88
CA LEU A 150 -3.45 -6.16 -5.81
C LEU A 150 -2.77 -4.96 -5.14
N ARG A 151 -2.77 -4.92 -3.80
CA ARG A 151 -2.13 -3.85 -3.03
C ARG A 151 -1.24 -4.40 -1.93
N VAL A 152 -0.09 -3.77 -1.78
CA VAL A 152 0.84 -3.98 -0.67
C VAL A 152 0.85 -2.71 0.17
N PHE A 153 0.75 -2.86 1.49
CA PHE A 153 0.73 -1.76 2.44
C PHE A 153 1.84 -1.91 3.47
N THR A 154 2.41 -0.79 3.90
CA THR A 154 3.32 -0.74 5.04
C THR A 154 2.93 0.43 5.94
N ASN A 155 3.00 0.22 7.26
CA ASN A 155 2.81 1.28 8.25
C ASN A 155 4.18 1.81 8.66
N VAL A 156 4.41 3.10 8.43
CA VAL A 156 5.67 3.80 8.74
C VAL A 156 5.48 4.88 9.80
N ASN A 157 4.46 4.74 10.65
CA ASN A 157 4.22 5.68 11.73
C ASN A 157 5.44 5.71 12.68
N PRO A 158 6.03 6.89 12.95
CA PRO A 158 7.27 7.00 13.73
C PRO A 158 7.09 6.66 15.21
N ASP A 159 5.87 6.81 15.73
CA ASP A 159 5.53 6.62 17.14
C ASP A 159 5.01 5.20 17.42
N GLY A 160 5.08 4.29 16.44
CA GLY A 160 4.58 2.92 16.56
C GLY A 160 3.05 2.82 16.59
N ALA A 161 2.32 3.89 16.28
CA ALA A 161 0.86 3.86 16.30
C ALA A 161 0.33 2.89 15.22
N PRO A 162 -0.62 2.01 15.57
CA PRO A 162 -1.13 1.01 14.64
C PRO A 162 -2.01 1.64 13.57
N ARG A 163 -2.00 1.04 12.38
CA ARG A 163 -3.03 1.26 11.37
C ARG A 163 -4.14 0.23 11.58
N VAL A 164 -5.26 0.65 12.16
CA VAL A 164 -6.36 -0.26 12.53
C VAL A 164 -7.30 -0.50 11.35
N TRP A 165 -7.49 -1.76 10.96
CA TRP A 165 -8.38 -2.18 9.88
C TRP A 165 -9.52 -3.04 10.41
N ARG A 166 -10.67 -3.00 9.72
CA ARG A 166 -11.75 -3.98 9.87
C ARG A 166 -11.84 -4.76 8.57
N VAL A 167 -11.76 -6.08 8.67
CA VAL A 167 -11.89 -6.99 7.52
C VAL A 167 -13.28 -7.61 7.58
N GLY A 168 -14.06 -7.46 6.51
CA GLY A 168 -15.40 -8.00 6.40
C GLY A 168 -15.44 -9.50 6.08
N GLU A 169 -16.62 -9.97 5.72
CA GLU A 169 -16.86 -11.33 5.23
C GLU A 169 -16.25 -11.60 3.83
N SER A 170 -16.48 -12.79 3.27
CA SER A 170 -16.02 -13.11 1.92
C SER A 170 -16.75 -12.28 0.87
N PHE A 171 -16.12 -12.11 -0.29
CA PHE A 171 -16.69 -11.31 -1.38
C PHE A 171 -18.02 -11.89 -1.90
N GLU A 172 -18.14 -13.22 -1.92
CA GLU A 172 -19.33 -13.94 -2.40
C GLU A 172 -20.52 -13.85 -1.43
N ALA A 173 -20.29 -13.38 -0.19
CA ALA A 173 -21.33 -13.26 0.83
C ALA A 173 -21.94 -11.85 0.91
N VAL A 174 -21.40 -10.87 0.16
CA VAL A 174 -21.84 -9.46 0.15
C VAL A 174 -22.54 -9.04 -1.14
#